data_AF-A0A973XER3-F1
#
_entry.id   AF-A0A973XER3-F1
#
_cell.length_a   1.000
_cell.length_b   1.000
_cell.length_c   1.000
_cell.angle_alpha   90.00
_cell.angle_beta   90.00
_cell.angle_gamma   90.00
#
_symmetry.space_group_name_H-M   'P 1'
#
loop_
_entity.id
_entity.type
_entity.pdbx_description
1 polymer ?
#
loop_
_entity_poly.entity_id
_entity_poly.type
_entity_poly.pdbx_seq_one_letter_code
_entity_poly.pdbx_strand_id
1 'polypeptide(L)' 'MADRSISGLTEEEALEFHAQFKTTFTAFLLIAAFAHALVWIWKPWF' A
#
# COMPACT_ATOMS: atom_id res chain seq x y z
N MET A 1 3.20 23.20 21.59
CA MET A 1 3.72 21.92 21.05
C MET A 1 2.53 21.23 20.43
N ALA A 2 2.50 21.03 19.11
CA ALA A 2 1.45 20.21 18.50
C ALA A 2 1.44 18.84 19.20
N ASP A 3 0.25 18.35 19.58
CA ASP A 3 0.07 17.07 20.26
C ASP A 3 0.68 15.96 19.38
N ARG A 4 1.80 15.38 19.82
CA ARG A 4 2.51 14.35 19.05
C ARG A 4 1.94 12.99 19.46
N SER A 5 1.61 12.16 18.48
CA SER A 5 1.07 10.82 18.72
C SER A 5 2.13 9.85 19.28
N ILE A 6 1.73 8.62 19.60
CA ILE A 6 2.63 7.56 20.09
C ILE A 6 3.77 7.21 19.12
N SER A 7 3.55 7.39 17.81
CA SER A 7 4.57 7.21 16.78
C SER A 7 5.48 8.42 16.64
N GLY A 8 5.21 9.49 17.41
CA GLY A 8 5.91 10.75 17.35
C GLY A 8 5.54 11.59 16.15
N LEU A 9 4.53 11.23 15.34
CA LEU A 9 4.09 12.01 14.18
C LEU A 9 3.00 13.02 14.58
N THR A 10 3.02 14.18 13.92
CA THR A 10 1.84 15.05 13.83
C THR A 10 0.80 14.44 12.90
N GLU A 11 -0.44 14.92 12.97
CA GLU A 11 -1.51 14.46 12.08
C GLU A 11 -1.17 14.70 10.60
N GLU A 12 -0.59 15.86 10.28
CA GLU A 12 -0.20 16.23 8.92
C GLU A 12 0.90 15.30 8.36
N GLU A 13 1.95 15.03 9.14
CA GLU A 13 3.03 14.11 8.77
C GLU A 13 2.48 12.68 8.52
N ALA A 14 1.54 12.23 9.36
CA ALA A 14 0.93 10.91 9.21
C ALA A 14 0.06 10.81 7.94
N LEU A 15 -0.69 11.85 7.61
CA LEU A 15 -1.52 11.91 6.41
C LEU A 15 -0.68 11.95 5.13
N GLU A 16 0.41 12.71 5.11
CA GLU A 16 1.33 12.78 3.99
C GLU A 16 1.94 11.40 3.69
N PHE A 17 2.50 10.75 4.72
CA PHE A 17 3.04 9.40 4.58
C PHE A 17 1.99 8.41 4.08
N HIS A 18 0.80 8.44 4.68
CA HIS A 18 -0.27 7.51 4.33
C HIS A 18 -0.78 7.72 2.89
N ALA A 19 -0.82 8.96 2.41
CA ALA A 19 -1.19 9.27 1.03
C ALA A 19 -0.19 8.66 0.02
N GLN A 20 1.11 8.82 0.26
CA GLN A 20 2.14 8.24 -0.59
C GLN A 20 2.15 6.70 -0.51
N PHE A 21 2.03 6.15 0.70
CA PHE A 21 1.95 4.71 0.92
C PHE A 21 0.79 4.09 0.14
N LYS A 22 -0.42 4.65 0.24
CA LYS A 22 -1.59 4.14 -0.49
C LYS A 22 -1.38 4.13 -1.99
N THR A 23 -0.79 5.19 -2.54
CA THR A 23 -0.53 5.30 -3.99
C THR A 23 0.38 4.17 -4.46
N THR A 24 1.56 4.03 -3.84
CA THR A 24 2.54 3.02 -4.23
C THR A 24 2.06 1.60 -3.95
N PHE A 25 1.43 1.38 -2.78
CA PHE A 25 0.92 0.07 -2.38
C PHE A 25 -0.21 -0.41 -3.29
N THR A 26 -1.12 0.49 -3.71
CA THR A 26 -2.19 0.15 -4.65
C THR A 26 -1.62 -0.23 -6.01
N ALA A 27 -0.65 0.52 -6.53
CA ALA A 27 0.03 0.17 -7.78
C ALA A 27 0.71 -1.20 -7.70
N PHE A 28 1.42 -1.49 -6.61
CA PHE A 28 2.01 -2.80 -6.36
C PHE A 28 0.96 -3.92 -6.33
N LEU A 29 -0.14 -3.75 -5.59
CA LEU A 29 -1.20 -4.76 -5.51
C LEU A 29 -1.83 -5.06 -6.86
N LEU A 30 -2.07 -4.04 -7.69
CA LEU A 30 -2.62 -4.25 -9.04
C LEU A 30 -1.67 -5.07 -9.91
N ILE A 31 -0.37 -4.75 -9.87
CA ILE A 31 0.65 -5.49 -10.61
C ILE A 31 0.74 -6.93 -10.10
N ALA A 32 0.78 -7.12 -8.78
CA ALA A 32 0.84 -8.44 -8.17
C ALA A 32 -0.40 -9.27 -8.53
N ALA A 33 -1.60 -8.72 -8.39
CA ALA A 33 -2.84 -9.41 -8.74
C ALA A 33 -2.86 -9.80 -10.22
N PHE A 34 -2.43 -8.91 -11.11
CA PHE A 34 -2.32 -9.19 -12.54
C PHE A 34 -1.33 -10.33 -12.83
N ALA A 35 -0.15 -10.31 -12.21
CA ALA A 35 0.83 -11.37 -12.35
C ALA A 35 0.27 -12.74 -11.90
N HIS A 36 -0.39 -12.79 -10.73
CA HIS A 36 -0.99 -14.04 -10.25
C HIS A 36 -2.13 -14.51 -11.17
N ALA A 37 -2.96 -13.59 -11.67
CA ALA A 37 -4.00 -13.94 -12.63
C ALA A 37 -3.40 -14.55 -13.92
N LEU A 38 -2.31 -13.99 -14.45
CA LEU A 38 -1.63 -14.53 -15.63
C LEU A 38 -1.06 -15.93 -15.38
N VAL A 39 -0.38 -16.15 -14.24
CA VAL A 39 0.16 -17.48 -13.93
C VAL A 39 -0.99 -18.47 -13.71
N TRP A 40 -2.10 -18.05 -13.10
CA TRP A 40 -3.28 -18.90 -12.89
C TRP A 40 -3.89 -19.34 -14.22
N ILE A 41 -3.96 -18.43 -15.20
CA ILE A 41 -4.42 -18.76 -16.56
C ILE A 41 -3.48 -19.77 -17.23
N TRP A 42 -2.16 -19.62 -17.08
CA TRP A 42 -1.18 -20.51 -17.72
C TRP A 42 -1.12 -21.90 -17.08
N LYS A 43 -1.09 -21.96 -15.75
CA LYS A 43 -1.02 -23.20 -14.96
C LYS A 43 -1.91 -23.02 -13.73
N PRO A 44 -3.21 -23.34 -13.83
CA PRO A 44 -4.12 -23.15 -12.71
C PRO A 44 -3.67 -24.02 -11.53
N TRP A 45 -3.82 -23.46 -10.34
CA TRP A 45 -3.57 -24.10 -9.06
C TRP A 45 -4.80 -23.97 -8.16
N PHE A 46 -4.83 -24.71 -7.04
CA PHE A 46 -6.07 -25.00 -6.29
C PHE A 46 -7.18 -25.57 -7.19
#